data_AF-A0A060BT25-F1
#
_entry.id   AF-A0A060BT25-F1
#
_cell.length_a   1.000
_cell.length_b   1.000
_cell.length_c   1.000
_cell.angle_alpha   90.00
_cell.angle_beta   90.00
_cell.angle_gamma   90.00
#
_symmetry.space_group_name_H-M   'P 1'
#
loop_
_entity.id
_entity.type
_entity.pdbx_description
1 polymer ?
#
loop_
_entity_poly.entity_id
_entity_poly.type
_entity_poly.pdbx_seq_one_letter_code
_entity_poly.pdbx_strand_id
1 'polypeptide(L)' 'MNITGLSVVIPCFNEEAVLDDTLDEVLAELGDFDLEVVLVDDGSTDRTRDVLRRRAAEDPRIQYLSFTRNLRGRGGVLR' A
#
# COMPACT_ATOMS: atom_id res chain seq x y z
N MET A 1 -3.46 -16.95 -22.23
CA MET A 1 -2.82 -15.64 -21.99
C MET A 1 -2.17 -15.74 -20.62
N ASN A 2 -0.84 -15.70 -20.54
CA ASN A 2 -0.18 -15.53 -19.25
C ASN A 2 -0.28 -14.05 -18.89
N ILE A 3 -0.96 -13.74 -17.79
CA ILE A 3 -0.89 -12.40 -17.19
C ILE A 3 0.49 -12.30 -16.55
N THR A 4 1.24 -11.28 -16.93
CA THR A 4 2.59 -11.00 -16.42
C THR A 4 2.60 -9.78 -15.51
N GLY A 5 1.73 -8.79 -15.75
CA GLY A 5 1.58 -7.62 -14.89
C GLY A 5 0.49 -7.79 -13.82
N LEU A 6 0.78 -7.38 -12.59
CA LEU A 6 -0.15 -7.39 -11.46
C LEU A 6 -0.06 -6.08 -10.67
N SER A 7 -1.18 -5.37 -10.55
CA SER A 7 -1.29 -4.21 -9.65
C SER A 7 -2.07 -4.60 -8.40
N VAL A 8 -1.48 -4.39 -7.22
CA VAL A 8 -2.10 -4.62 -5.91
C VAL A 8 -2.34 -3.27 -5.26
N VAL A 9 -3.59 -2.98 -4.91
CA VAL A 9 -3.95 -1.73 -4.23
C VAL A 9 -4.36 -2.04 -2.79
N ILE A 10 -3.67 -1.43 -1.83
CA ILE A 10 -3.86 -1.70 -0.39
C ILE A 10 -4.30 -0.40 0.30
N PRO A 11 -5.55 -0.30 0.78
CA PRO A 11 -5.97 0.80 1.62
C PRO A 11 -5.34 0.67 3.01
N CYS A 12 -4.86 1.77 3.56
CA CYS A 12 -4.21 1.83 4.86
C CYS A 12 -4.90 2.86 5.77
N PHE A 13 -5.20 2.48 7.01
CA PHE A 13 -5.66 3.41 8.04
C PHE A 13 -5.24 2.92 9.43
N ASN A 14 -4.28 3.60 10.03
CA ASN A 14 -3.69 3.24 11.32
C ASN A 14 -3.12 1.79 11.38
N GLU A 15 -2.29 1.45 10.41
CA GLU A 15 -1.70 0.12 10.21
C GLU A 15 -0.20 0.07 10.60
N GLU A 16 0.30 1.01 11.42
CA GLU A 16 1.74 1.13 11.72
C GLU A 16 2.37 -0.16 12.29
N ALA A 17 1.56 -1.02 12.91
CA ALA A 17 2.00 -2.24 13.57
C ALA A 17 2.12 -3.45 12.64
N VAL A 18 1.45 -3.45 11.48
CA VAL A 18 1.31 -4.64 10.61
C VAL A 18 1.72 -4.39 9.16
N LEU A 19 1.86 -3.12 8.77
CA LEU A 19 2.07 -2.77 7.37
C LEU A 19 3.41 -3.26 6.81
N ASP A 20 4.48 -3.30 7.60
CA ASP A 20 5.77 -3.85 7.15
C ASP A 20 5.64 -5.34 6.81
N ASP A 21 5.14 -6.15 7.76
CA ASP A 21 4.99 -7.59 7.59
C ASP A 21 4.07 -7.92 6.40
N THR A 22 2.98 -7.16 6.26
CA THR A 22 2.05 -7.29 5.12
C THR A 22 2.76 -7.05 3.79
N LEU A 23 3.62 -6.03 3.69
CA LEU A 23 4.34 -5.72 2.46
C LEU A 23 5.41 -6.75 2.17
N ASP A 24 6.10 -7.26 3.19
CA ASP A 24 7.09 -8.32 3.01
C ASP A 24 6.45 -9.60 2.46
N GLU A 25 5.28 -9.98 2.97
CA GLU A 25 4.50 -11.12 2.45
C GLU A 25 4.04 -10.89 1.01
N VAL A 26 3.48 -9.72 0.71
CA VAL A 26 3.02 -9.36 -0.65
C VAL A 26 4.16 -9.44 -1.66
N LEU A 27 5.33 -8.88 -1.32
CA LEU A 27 6.48 -8.88 -2.22
C LEU A 27 7.10 -10.28 -2.37
N ALA A 28 7.05 -11.11 -1.33
CA ALA A 28 7.54 -12.48 -1.37
C ALA A 28 6.67 -13.38 -2.27
N GLU A 29 5.35 -13.30 -2.10
CA GLU A 29 4.40 -14.18 -2.83
C GLU A 29 4.15 -13.72 -4.26
N LEU A 30 4.23 -12.41 -4.53
CA LEU A 30 3.90 -11.83 -5.84
C LEU A 30 5.11 -11.26 -6.59
N GLY A 31 6.32 -11.47 -6.07
CA GLY A 31 7.55 -10.92 -6.64
C GLY A 31 7.91 -11.43 -8.04
N ASP A 32 7.34 -12.57 -8.46
CA ASP A 32 7.54 -13.15 -9.79
C ASP A 32 6.68 -12.48 -10.89
N PHE A 33 5.72 -11.63 -10.50
CA PHE A 33 4.97 -10.79 -11.43
C PHE A 33 5.74 -9.49 -11.72
N ASP A 34 5.43 -8.86 -12.85
CA ASP A 34 5.68 -7.43 -13.06
C ASP A 34 4.72 -6.65 -12.14
N LEU A 35 5.16 -6.49 -10.89
CA LEU A 35 4.35 -6.10 -9.75
C LEU A 35 4.39 -4.59 -9.53
N GLU A 36 3.21 -4.00 -9.34
CA GLU A 36 3.00 -2.66 -8.82
C GLU A 36 2.19 -2.76 -7.51
N VAL A 37 2.65 -2.12 -6.44
CA VAL A 37 1.92 -2.03 -5.18
C VAL A 37 1.57 -0.57 -4.90
N VAL A 38 0.29 -0.25 -4.85
CA VAL A 38 -0.21 1.10 -4.58
C VAL A 38 -0.87 1.14 -3.21
N LEU A 39 -0.25 1.87 -2.29
CA LEU A 39 -0.74 2.02 -0.93
C LEU A 39 -1.55 3.31 -0.81
N VAL A 40 -2.74 3.24 -0.21
CA VAL A 40 -3.62 4.42 -0.11
C VAL A 40 -3.98 4.70 1.34
N ASP A 41 -3.32 5.70 1.92
CA ASP A 41 -3.57 6.17 3.28
C ASP A 41 -4.81 7.07 3.35
N ASP A 42 -5.84 6.59 4.07
CA ASP A 42 -7.10 7.29 4.28
C ASP A 42 -7.10 8.17 5.55
N GLY A 43 -6.03 8.94 5.71
CA GLY A 43 -5.93 9.90 6.80
C GLY A 43 -5.54 9.29 8.14
N SER A 44 -4.56 8.38 8.17
CA SER A 44 -4.03 7.82 9.41
C SER A 44 -3.53 8.90 10.37
N THR A 45 -3.69 8.61 11.67
CA THR A 45 -3.28 9.46 12.79
C THR A 45 -2.05 8.93 13.54
N ASP A 46 -1.60 7.72 13.21
CA ASP A 46 -0.38 7.10 13.73
C ASP A 46 0.79 7.24 12.73
N ARG A 47 1.85 6.41 12.87
CA ARG A 47 3.02 6.45 11.99
C ARG A 47 2.87 5.65 10.69
N THR A 48 1.66 5.24 10.30
CA THR A 48 1.43 4.55 9.01
C THR A 48 2.07 5.28 7.84
N ARG A 49 1.94 6.61 7.79
CA ARG A 49 2.55 7.43 6.73
C ARG A 49 4.07 7.38 6.69
N ASP A 50 4.73 7.25 7.84
CA ASP A 50 6.18 7.11 7.90
C ASP A 50 6.61 5.76 7.33
N VAL A 51 5.87 4.70 7.64
CA VAL A 51 6.08 3.36 7.06
C VAL A 51 5.91 3.40 5.54
N LEU A 52 4.82 3.99 5.04
CA LEU A 52 4.57 4.16 3.61
C LEU A 52 5.71 4.85 2.88
N ARG A 53 6.13 6.01 3.40
CA ARG A 53 7.22 6.81 2.80
C ARG A 53 8.54 6.02 2.79
N ARG A 54 8.86 5.33 3.88
CA ARG A 54 10.09 4.51 3.95
C ARG A 54 10.05 3.39 2.92
N ARG A 55 8.97 2.60 2.89
CA ARG A 55 8.84 1.44 1.99
C ARG A 55 8.87 1.83 0.52
N ALA A 56 8.22 2.93 0.13
CA ALA A 56 8.28 3.46 -1.23
C ALA A 56 9.68 3.99 -1.63
N ALA A 57 10.52 4.37 -0.67
CA ALA A 57 11.91 4.75 -0.94
C ALA A 57 12.83 3.53 -1.03
N GLU A 58 12.49 2.42 -0.36
CA GLU A 58 13.27 1.17 -0.34
C GLU A 58 13.00 0.28 -1.56
N ASP A 59 11.76 0.27 -2.07
CA ASP A 59 11.36 -0.56 -3.21
C ASP A 59 10.62 0.27 -4.28
N PRO A 60 11.15 0.39 -5.51
CA PRO A 60 10.53 1.17 -6.57
C PRO A 60 9.18 0.62 -7.05
N ARG A 61 8.85 -0.64 -6.74
CA ARG A 61 7.56 -1.26 -7.04
C ARG A 61 6.43 -0.72 -6.14
N ILE A 62 6.79 -0.09 -5.02
CA ILE A 62 5.83 0.46 -4.06
C ILE A 62 5.63 1.94 -4.33
N GLN A 63 4.38 2.33 -4.56
CA GLN A 63 3.94 3.72 -4.66
C GLN A 63 2.88 3.98 -3.58
N TYR A 64 2.70 5.24 -3.19
CA TYR A 64 1.66 5.57 -2.22
C TYR A 64 0.94 6.90 -2.51
N LEU A 65 -0.32 6.95 -2.10
CA LEU A 65 -1.16 8.14 -2.05
C LEU A 65 -1.59 8.35 -0.60
N SER A 66 -1.51 9.58 -0.10
CA SER A 66 -1.95 9.91 1.26
C SER A 66 -2.86 11.13 1.25
N PHE A 67 -4.03 10.98 1.87
CA PHE A 67 -5.00 12.05 2.01
C PHE A 67 -4.88 12.73 3.37
N THR A 68 -4.92 14.07 3.39
CA THR A 68 -4.77 14.88 4.61
C THR A 68 -5.90 14.72 5.62
N ARG A 69 -7.03 14.12 5.22
CA ARG A 69 -8.17 13.76 6.07
C ARG A 69 -8.79 12.46 5.57
N ASN A 70 -9.37 11.67 6.49
CA ASN A 70 -10.18 10.52 6.11
C ASN A 70 -11.33 10.95 5.19
N LEU A 71 -11.41 10.35 4.01
CA LEU A 71 -12.43 10.60 3.00
C LEU A 71 -13.71 9.83 3.36
N ARG A 72 -14.33 10.20 4.50
CA ARG A 72 -15.57 9.66 5.08
C ARG A 72 -16.36 8.74 4.12
N GLY A 73 -16.15 7.43 4.22
CA GLY A 73 -16.99 6.45 3.52
C GLY A 73 -16.41 5.04 3.58
N ARG A 74 -17.24 4.07 3.99
CA ARG A 74 -16.98 2.61 4.03
C ARG A 74 -16.73 2.02 2.62
N GLY A 75 -15.72 2.51 1.91
CA GLY A 75 -15.46 2.28 0.48
C GLY A 75 -15.07 3.54 -0.33
N GLY A 76 -14.52 4.58 0.31
CA GLY A 76 -14.12 5.82 -0.39
C GLY A 76 -12.80 5.72 -1.17
N VAL A 77 -11.97 4.73 -0.86
CA VAL A 77 -10.59 4.60 -1.37
C VAL A 77 -10.50 3.72 -2.62
N LEU A 78 -11.35 2.70 -2.73
CA LEU A 78 -11.44 1.82 -3.89
C LEU A 78 -12.91 1.70 -4.28
N ARG A 79 -13.24 2.14 -5.50
CA ARG A 79 -14.58 2.03 -6.08
C ARG A 79 -14.50 1.54 -7.51
#